data_AF-B9ZSM4-F1
#
_entry.id   AF-B9ZSM4-F1
#
_cell.length_a   1.000
_cell.length_b   1.000
_cell.length_c   1.000
_cell.angle_alpha   90.00
_cell.angle_beta   90.00
_cell.angle_gamma   90.00
#
_symmetry.space_group_name_H-M   'P 1'
#
loop_
_entity.id
_entity.type
_entity.pdbx_description
1 polymer ?
#
loop_
_entity_poly.entity_id
_entity_poly.type
_entity_poly.pdbx_seq_one_letter_code
_entity_poly.pdbx_strand_id
1 'polypeptide(L)'
;MLFLMDLIFSFICLLLLLICVLVGVAFLTLLERKVLGYIQIRKGPNKVGFMGIPQPFSDAIKLFSKEQTFPLLSNYIMYYYSPIMSLFLSLILWMSMPYLIGLFSFNLSMLFFLCCTSMGVYTVMIAGWSSNSSYSLLGGMRAVAQTISYEVSLALIFMSFMMLIGSFSLMDLFKFQKFIWLFFLSIPLALIWFVSSLAETNRTPFDFAEGESELVSGFNVEYSSGGFALIFLSEYSSILFMSMLFCLIFLGGDLISLLFFLKMVFLSFMFLWVRGTLPRYRYDKLMYLAWKSFLPISLNYLFLYLGLKFLYFSLLI
;
A
#
# COMPACT_ATOMS: atom_id res chain seq x y z
N MET A 1 9.32 -36.96 5.66
CA MET A 1 10.26 -36.46 4.63
C MET A 1 9.56 -35.55 3.63
N LEU A 2 8.44 -35.97 3.03
CA LEU A 2 7.63 -35.13 2.12
C LEU A 2 7.19 -33.82 2.77
N PHE A 3 6.58 -33.87 3.96
CA PHE A 3 6.17 -32.66 4.70
C PHE A 3 7.33 -31.70 5.01
N LEU A 4 8.52 -32.23 5.30
CA LEU A 4 9.70 -31.40 5.55
C LEU A 4 10.20 -30.75 4.25
N MET A 5 10.19 -31.48 3.14
CA MET A 5 10.46 -30.95 1.80
C MET A 5 9.46 -29.87 1.42
N ASP A 6 8.16 -30.05 1.71
CA ASP A 6 7.11 -29.08 1.42
C ASP A 6 7.28 -27.79 2.25
N LEU A 7 7.68 -27.90 3.52
CA LEU A 7 8.01 -26.75 4.37
C LEU A 7 9.27 -26.02 3.89
N ILE A 8 10.30 -26.76 3.47
CA ILE A 8 11.52 -26.15 2.92
C ILE A 8 11.19 -25.43 1.62
N PHE A 9 10.38 -26.04 0.75
CA PHE A 9 9.95 -25.43 -0.50
C PHE A 9 9.13 -24.15 -0.26
N SER A 10 8.18 -24.17 0.68
CA SER A 10 7.38 -22.99 1.01
C SER A 10 8.24 -21.86 1.59
N PHE A 11 9.24 -22.18 2.41
CA PHE A 11 10.20 -21.21 2.93
C PHE A 11 11.06 -20.58 1.83
N ILE A 12 11.54 -21.37 0.87
CA ILE A 12 12.30 -20.87 -0.28
C ILE A 12 11.42 -19.95 -1.15
N CYS A 13 10.17 -20.32 -1.41
CA CYS A 13 9.22 -19.48 -2.14
C CYS A 13 8.97 -18.14 -1.42
N LEU A 14 8.84 -18.18 -0.09
CA LEU A 14 8.64 -16.99 0.73
C LEU A 14 9.85 -16.05 0.67
N LEU A 15 11.07 -16.59 0.81
CA LEU A 15 12.29 -15.80 0.66
C LEU A 15 12.40 -15.17 -0.74
N LEU A 16 12.08 -15.94 -1.78
CA LEU A 16 12.12 -15.44 -3.15
C LEU A 16 11.09 -14.33 -3.39
N LEU A 17 9.88 -14.45 -2.85
CA LEU A 17 8.88 -13.38 -2.86
C LEU A 17 9.45 -12.10 -2.23
N LEU A 18 9.99 -12.18 -1.02
CA LEU A 18 10.50 -11.02 -0.29
C LEU A 18 11.64 -10.32 -1.06
N ILE A 19 12.59 -11.08 -1.62
CA ILE A 19 13.69 -10.53 -2.41
C ILE A 19 13.17 -9.83 -3.67
N CYS A 20 12.25 -10.47 -4.41
CA CYS A 20 11.66 -9.88 -5.62
C CYS A 20 10.88 -8.59 -5.31
N VAL A 21 10.16 -8.54 -4.18
CA VAL A 21 9.45 -7.34 -3.74
C VAL A 21 10.43 -6.21 -3.43
N LEU A 22 11.50 -6.47 -2.66
CA LEU A 22 12.50 -5.44 -2.33
C LEU A 22 13.21 -4.90 -3.58
N VAL A 23 13.52 -5.76 -4.54
CA VAL A 23 14.08 -5.34 -5.84
C VAL A 23 13.05 -4.52 -6.62
N GLY A 24 11.79 -4.93 -6.63
CA GLY A 24 10.69 -4.18 -7.25
C GLY A 24 10.52 -2.78 -6.66
N VAL A 25 10.58 -2.67 -5.34
CA VAL A 25 10.54 -1.40 -4.60
C VAL A 25 11.70 -0.49 -5.02
N ALA A 26 12.91 -1.02 -5.07
CA ALA A 26 14.09 -0.25 -5.47
C ALA A 26 13.90 0.36 -6.88
N PHE A 27 13.44 -0.43 -7.86
CA PHE A 27 13.19 0.08 -9.20
C PHE A 27 11.98 1.01 -9.31
N LEU A 28 10.97 0.88 -8.44
CA LEU A 28 9.87 1.83 -8.39
C LEU A 28 10.35 3.24 -8.02
N THR A 29 11.36 3.38 -7.15
CA THR A 29 11.96 4.70 -6.85
C THR A 29 12.61 5.34 -8.09
N LEU A 30 13.25 4.54 -8.94
CA LEU A 30 13.81 5.01 -10.20
C LEU A 30 12.70 5.44 -11.16
N LEU A 31 11.65 4.62 -11.27
CA LEU A 31 10.50 4.86 -12.13
C LEU A 31 9.84 6.19 -11.75
N GLU A 32 9.59 6.41 -10.45
CA GLU A 32 9.05 7.66 -9.93
C GLU A 32 9.86 8.88 -10.37
N ARG A 33 11.18 8.88 -10.16
CA ARG A 33 12.04 10.01 -10.53
C ARG A 33 12.05 10.28 -12.04
N LYS A 34 11.96 9.23 -12.86
CA LYS A 34 11.88 9.38 -14.33
C LYS A 34 10.53 9.94 -14.75
N VAL A 35 9.42 9.37 -14.26
CA VAL A 35 8.06 9.80 -14.60
C VAL A 35 7.82 11.24 -14.18
N LEU A 36 8.17 11.61 -12.95
CA LEU A 36 8.06 13.00 -12.48
C LEU A 36 8.98 13.95 -13.26
N GLY A 37 10.16 13.49 -13.67
CA GLY A 37 11.04 14.25 -14.56
C GLY A 37 10.32 14.60 -15.87
N TYR A 38 9.77 13.58 -16.55
CA TYR A 38 9.08 13.78 -17.83
C TYR A 38 7.84 14.66 -17.71
N ILE A 39 7.03 14.51 -16.64
CA ILE A 39 5.87 15.37 -16.37
C ILE A 39 6.31 16.84 -16.20
N GLN A 40 7.45 17.06 -15.54
CA GLN A 40 8.01 18.39 -15.29
C GLN A 40 8.92 18.90 -16.43
N ILE A 41 8.92 18.24 -17.59
CA ILE A 41 9.74 18.63 -18.76
C ILE A 41 11.25 18.69 -18.43
N ARG A 42 11.71 17.79 -17.55
CA ARG A 42 13.14 17.61 -17.22
C ARG A 42 13.54 16.14 -17.32
N LYS A 43 14.84 15.87 -17.46
CA LYS A 43 15.32 14.48 -17.45
C LYS A 43 15.43 13.98 -16.01
N GLY A 44 14.95 12.75 -15.78
CA GLY A 44 15.22 12.01 -14.55
C GLY A 44 16.70 11.61 -14.41
N PRO A 45 17.05 10.78 -13.41
CA PRO A 45 18.42 10.32 -13.19
C PRO A 45 18.92 9.54 -14.41
N ASN A 46 19.91 10.11 -15.11
CA ASN A 46 20.54 9.51 -16.29
C ASN A 46 22.07 9.35 -16.16
N LYS A 47 22.69 9.91 -15.11
CA LYS A 47 24.15 9.99 -14.97
C LYS A 47 24.78 8.77 -14.27
N VAL A 48 24.07 8.15 -13.33
CA VAL A 48 24.60 7.00 -12.57
C VAL A 48 24.46 5.76 -13.43
N GLY A 49 25.55 5.35 -14.08
CA GLY A 49 25.60 4.20 -15.00
C GLY A 49 24.76 4.38 -16.27
N PHE A 50 24.41 3.26 -16.92
CA PHE A 50 23.57 3.27 -18.13
C PHE A 50 22.14 3.69 -17.80
N MET A 51 21.72 4.86 -18.29
CA MET A 51 20.36 5.41 -18.16
C MET A 51 19.83 5.48 -16.70
N GLY A 52 20.72 5.55 -15.70
CA GLY A 52 20.33 5.63 -14.30
C GLY A 52 19.88 4.31 -13.65
N ILE A 53 19.99 3.16 -14.31
CA ILE A 53 19.55 1.86 -13.77
C ILE A 53 20.14 1.57 -12.37
N PRO A 54 21.45 1.79 -12.11
CA PRO A 54 22.02 1.53 -10.78
C PRO A 54 21.72 2.60 -9.72
N GLN A 55 20.91 3.64 -10.01
CA GLN A 55 20.61 4.71 -9.06
C GLN A 55 20.03 4.20 -7.72
N PRO A 56 19.03 3.29 -7.68
CA PRO A 56 18.46 2.84 -6.41
C PRO A 56 19.48 2.16 -5.50
N PHE A 57 20.40 1.38 -6.07
CA PHE A 57 21.47 0.75 -5.32
C PHE A 57 22.45 1.78 -4.76
N SER A 58 22.79 2.82 -5.53
CA SER A 58 23.65 3.92 -5.04
C SER A 58 23.01 4.70 -3.89
N ASP A 59 21.68 4.90 -3.95
CA ASP A 59 20.94 5.58 -2.88
C ASP A 59 20.84 4.72 -1.62
N ALA A 60 20.61 3.41 -1.78
CA ALA A 60 20.61 2.46 -0.67
C ALA A 60 21.98 2.43 0.03
N ILE A 61 23.07 2.24 -0.73
CA ILE A 61 24.43 2.22 -0.17
C ILE A 61 24.73 3.54 0.56
N LYS A 62 24.37 4.68 -0.03
CA LYS A 62 24.55 6.01 0.58
C LYS A 62 23.79 6.16 1.90
N LEU A 63 22.55 5.68 1.97
CA LEU A 63 21.74 5.80 3.19
C LEU A 63 22.25 4.90 4.30
N PHE A 64 22.72 3.68 3.98
CA PHE A 64 23.28 2.77 4.99
C PHE A 64 24.71 3.13 5.42
N SER A 65 25.48 3.83 4.58
CA SER A 65 26.84 4.28 4.93
C SER A 65 26.87 5.60 5.71
N LYS A 66 25.75 6.32 5.76
CA LYS A 66 25.65 7.59 6.50
C LYS A 66 25.56 7.34 8.00
N GLU A 67 26.12 8.25 8.78
CA GLU A 67 26.03 8.25 10.23
C GLU A 67 24.56 8.27 10.69
N GLN A 68 24.25 7.49 11.72
CA GLN A 68 22.93 7.50 12.38
C GLN A 68 22.96 8.56 13.47
N THR A 69 22.16 9.62 13.30
CA THR A 69 21.95 10.64 14.33
C THR A 69 20.83 10.18 15.27
N PHE A 70 21.13 10.00 16.54
CA PHE A 70 20.13 9.75 17.58
C PHE A 70 19.81 11.04 18.33
N PRO A 71 18.55 11.51 18.35
CA PRO A 71 18.17 12.71 19.10
C PRO A 71 18.29 12.46 20.60
N LEU A 72 18.93 13.38 21.33
CA LEU A 72 19.11 13.30 22.80
C LEU A 72 17.79 13.28 23.57
N LEU A 73 16.75 13.94 23.03
CA LEU A 73 15.43 14.04 23.65
C LEU A 73 14.52 12.86 23.29
N SER A 74 14.93 11.94 22.42
CA SER A 74 14.06 10.87 21.90
C SER A 74 13.97 9.65 22.83
N ASN A 75 12.83 8.95 22.77
CA ASN A 75 12.67 7.65 23.42
C ASN A 75 13.35 6.56 22.57
N TYR A 76 14.59 6.23 22.92
CA TYR A 76 15.50 5.40 22.12
C TYR A 76 14.89 4.06 21.64
N ILE A 77 14.29 3.28 22.54
CA ILE A 77 13.76 1.94 22.22
C ILE A 77 12.64 2.04 21.17
N MET A 78 11.69 2.95 21.40
CA MET A 78 10.54 3.12 20.52
C MET A 78 10.96 3.69 19.17
N TYR A 79 11.89 4.66 19.17
CA TYR A 79 12.44 5.26 17.96
C TYR A 79 13.13 4.23 17.05
N TYR A 80 13.92 3.32 17.61
CA TYR A 80 14.59 2.29 16.82
C TYR A 80 13.62 1.20 16.30
N TYR A 81 12.61 0.85 17.10
CA TYR A 81 11.69 -0.23 16.75
C TYR A 81 10.65 0.18 15.71
N SER A 82 10.23 1.45 15.64
CA SER A 82 9.20 1.90 14.69
C SER A 82 9.54 1.63 13.21
N PRO A 83 10.72 2.02 12.67
CA PRO A 83 11.07 1.73 11.27
C PRO A 83 11.21 0.25 10.97
N ILE A 84 11.63 -0.55 11.95
CA ILE A 84 11.77 -2.00 11.79
C ILE A 84 10.38 -2.63 11.67
N MET A 85 9.45 -2.22 12.53
CA MET A 85 8.08 -2.71 12.49
C MET A 85 7.32 -2.26 11.23
N SER A 86 7.57 -1.04 10.73
CA SER A 86 6.90 -0.56 9.52
C SER A 86 7.26 -1.44 8.31
N LEU A 87 8.55 -1.76 8.15
CA LEU A 87 9.02 -2.65 7.08
C LEU A 87 8.58 -4.10 7.31
N PHE A 88 8.58 -4.58 8.55
CA PHE A 88 8.12 -5.93 8.86
C PHE A 88 6.64 -6.11 8.49
N LEU A 89 5.77 -5.19 8.91
CA LEU A 89 4.34 -5.23 8.57
C LEU A 89 4.10 -5.15 7.07
N SER A 90 4.83 -4.27 6.37
CA SER A 90 4.67 -4.09 4.94
C SER A 90 5.09 -5.32 4.13
N LEU A 91 6.10 -6.06 4.58
CA LEU A 91 6.52 -7.33 3.99
C LEU A 91 5.58 -8.49 4.35
N ILE A 92 5.03 -8.52 5.56
CA ILE A 92 4.04 -9.54 5.95
C ILE A 92 2.78 -9.44 5.09
N LEU A 93 2.36 -8.24 4.71
CA LEU A 93 1.20 -8.05 3.83
C LEU A 93 1.33 -8.84 2.53
N TRP A 94 2.54 -8.95 1.96
CA TRP A 94 2.79 -9.72 0.74
C TRP A 94 2.52 -11.22 0.86
N MET A 95 2.49 -11.77 2.07
CA MET A 95 2.10 -13.18 2.27
C MET A 95 0.64 -13.44 1.90
N SER A 96 -0.20 -12.41 1.85
CA SER A 96 -1.60 -12.54 1.40
C SER A 96 -1.72 -12.83 -0.10
N MET A 97 -0.65 -12.63 -0.88
CA MET A 97 -0.66 -12.91 -2.31
C MET A 97 -1.02 -14.37 -2.60
N PRO A 98 -2.04 -14.63 -3.43
CA PRO A 98 -2.35 -15.99 -3.79
C PRO A 98 -1.26 -16.54 -4.71
N TYR A 99 -0.63 -17.64 -4.31
CA TYR A 99 0.24 -18.42 -5.19
C TYR A 99 -0.47 -19.71 -5.61
N LEU A 100 -0.40 -20.02 -6.91
CA LEU A 100 -0.96 -21.26 -7.45
C LEU A 100 -0.11 -22.50 -7.14
N ILE A 101 1.19 -22.30 -6.90
CA ILE A 101 2.19 -23.38 -6.78
C ILE A 101 2.66 -23.54 -5.31
N GLY A 102 2.10 -22.77 -4.36
CA GLY A 102 2.53 -22.75 -2.96
C GLY A 102 1.43 -23.07 -1.96
N LEU A 103 1.84 -23.57 -0.79
CA LEU A 103 0.95 -23.86 0.36
C LEU A 103 0.40 -22.61 1.06
N PHE A 104 0.92 -21.41 0.74
CA PHE A 104 0.40 -20.16 1.27
C PHE A 104 -0.83 -19.70 0.49
N SER A 105 -1.92 -20.45 0.60
CA SER A 105 -3.26 -19.97 0.25
C SER A 105 -4.02 -19.73 1.55
N PHE A 106 -4.16 -18.47 1.95
CA PHE A 106 -4.97 -18.12 3.11
C PHE A 106 -6.46 -18.10 2.75
N ASN A 107 -7.24 -18.96 3.40
CA ASN A 107 -8.70 -18.90 3.29
C ASN A 107 -9.27 -17.57 3.82
N LEU A 108 -8.58 -16.94 4.77
CA LEU A 108 -8.96 -15.66 5.39
C LEU A 108 -8.04 -14.51 4.92
N SER A 109 -7.50 -14.60 3.71
CA SER A 109 -6.53 -13.62 3.17
C SER A 109 -7.02 -12.17 3.26
N MET A 110 -8.31 -11.92 3.01
CA MET A 110 -8.86 -10.57 3.06
C MET A 110 -8.94 -10.00 4.49
N LEU A 111 -9.26 -10.83 5.48
CA LEU A 111 -9.28 -10.41 6.89
C LEU A 111 -7.86 -10.18 7.41
N PHE A 112 -6.93 -11.06 7.03
CA PHE A 112 -5.51 -10.90 7.36
C PHE A 112 -4.97 -9.55 6.86
N PHE A 113 -5.32 -9.17 5.63
CA PHE A 113 -4.98 -7.86 5.09
C PHE A 113 -5.47 -6.71 6.01
N LEU A 114 -6.75 -6.71 6.40
CA LEU A 114 -7.32 -5.67 7.26
C LEU A 114 -6.66 -5.60 8.65
N CYS A 115 -6.26 -6.76 9.21
CA CYS A 115 -5.53 -6.80 10.48
C CYS A 115 -4.12 -6.20 10.36
N CYS A 116 -3.40 -6.50 9.27
CA CYS A 116 -2.05 -5.99 9.08
C CYS A 116 -2.03 -4.48 8.79
N THR A 117 -2.99 -3.95 8.02
CA THR A 117 -3.08 -2.50 7.76
C THR A 117 -3.40 -1.71 9.02
N SER A 118 -4.38 -2.16 9.81
CA SER A 118 -4.71 -1.54 11.10
C SER A 118 -3.53 -1.55 12.10
N MET A 119 -2.67 -2.57 12.08
CA MET A 119 -1.43 -2.57 12.85
C MET A 119 -0.41 -1.53 12.34
N GLY A 120 -0.42 -1.22 11.05
CA GLY A 120 0.46 -0.25 10.41
C GLY A 120 0.35 1.15 11.01
N VAL A 121 -0.86 1.57 11.40
CA VAL A 121 -1.13 2.89 12.01
C VAL A 121 -0.30 3.14 13.26
N TYR A 122 -0.09 2.10 14.08
CA TYR A 122 0.69 2.22 15.31
C TYR A 122 2.16 2.54 15.03
N THR A 123 2.71 2.05 13.92
CA THR A 123 4.11 2.33 13.58
C THR A 123 4.35 3.81 13.30
N VAL A 124 3.42 4.46 12.60
CA VAL A 124 3.48 5.91 12.30
C VAL A 124 3.27 6.73 13.57
N MET A 125 2.34 6.31 14.43
CA MET A 125 2.08 6.98 15.71
C MET A 125 3.31 6.92 16.64
N ILE A 126 3.90 5.74 16.79
CA ILE A 126 5.09 5.53 17.62
C ILE A 126 6.27 6.31 17.04
N ALA A 127 6.45 6.30 15.71
CA ALA A 127 7.50 7.07 15.06
C ALA A 127 7.40 8.57 15.40
N GLY A 128 6.22 9.18 15.26
CA GLY A 128 6.02 10.61 15.51
C GLY A 128 6.08 11.01 17.00
N TRP A 129 5.69 10.12 17.91
CA TRP A 129 5.78 10.35 19.36
C TRP A 129 7.21 10.15 19.88
N SER A 130 7.93 9.14 19.38
CA SER A 130 9.26 8.75 19.87
C SER A 130 10.33 9.83 19.71
N SER A 131 10.20 10.69 18.69
CA SER A 131 11.11 11.78 18.36
C SER A 131 11.02 12.99 19.31
N ASN A 132 9.92 13.16 20.04
CA ASN A 132 9.77 14.27 21.00
C ASN A 132 9.96 15.69 20.41
N SER A 133 9.71 15.92 19.11
CA SER A 133 9.52 17.27 18.56
C SER A 133 8.04 17.59 18.29
N SER A 134 7.70 18.87 18.39
CA SER A 134 6.34 19.34 18.16
C SER A 134 5.87 19.10 16.71
N TYR A 135 6.76 19.24 15.73
CA TYR A 135 6.45 19.01 14.32
C TYR A 135 6.25 17.52 14.01
N SER A 136 7.07 16.63 14.59
CA SER A 136 6.91 15.18 14.38
C SER A 136 5.61 14.66 14.98
N LEU A 137 5.25 15.16 16.17
CA LEU A 137 4.03 14.76 16.85
C LEU A 137 2.79 15.24 16.07
N LEU A 138 2.78 16.49 15.60
CA LEU A 138 1.68 17.02 14.79
C LEU A 138 1.54 16.28 13.46
N GLY A 139 2.66 15.98 12.79
CA GLY A 139 2.67 15.17 11.56
C GLY A 139 2.16 13.75 11.79
N GLY A 140 2.64 13.08 12.84
CA GLY A 140 2.20 11.74 13.22
C GLY A 140 0.71 11.67 13.54
N MET A 141 0.17 12.62 14.31
CA MET A 141 -1.26 12.65 14.63
C MET A 141 -2.15 12.90 13.40
N ARG A 142 -1.71 13.75 12.46
CA ARG A 142 -2.43 13.97 11.19
C ARG A 142 -2.43 12.72 10.32
N ALA A 143 -1.29 12.05 10.22
CA ALA A 143 -1.13 10.79 9.47
C ALA A 143 -2.04 9.69 10.06
N VAL A 144 -2.04 9.52 11.38
CA VAL A 144 -2.90 8.54 12.08
C VAL A 144 -4.38 8.82 11.84
N ALA A 145 -4.81 10.08 11.95
CA ALA A 145 -6.20 10.43 11.69
C ALA A 145 -6.62 10.15 10.24
N GLN A 146 -5.72 10.40 9.29
CA GLN A 146 -5.92 10.08 7.88
C GLN A 146 -6.04 8.57 7.66
N THR A 147 -5.06 7.77 8.11
CA THR A 147 -5.05 6.32 7.87
C THR A 147 -6.30 5.66 8.46
N ILE A 148 -6.69 5.99 9.69
CA ILE A 148 -7.90 5.44 10.33
C ILE A 148 -9.17 5.82 9.54
N SER A 149 -9.27 7.06 9.07
CA SER A 149 -10.47 7.50 8.35
C SER A 149 -10.67 6.76 7.03
N TYR A 150 -9.59 6.43 6.33
CA TYR A 150 -9.65 5.71 5.05
C TYR A 150 -9.72 4.19 5.22
N GLU A 151 -9.19 3.64 6.30
CA GLU A 151 -9.37 2.22 6.66
C GLU A 151 -10.85 1.84 6.78
N VAL A 152 -11.68 2.71 7.38
CA VAL A 152 -13.13 2.47 7.47
C VAL A 152 -13.74 2.33 6.07
N SER A 153 -13.39 3.22 5.14
CA SER A 153 -13.90 3.15 3.76
C SER A 153 -13.40 1.91 3.02
N LEU A 154 -12.13 1.55 3.21
CA LEU A 154 -11.50 0.38 2.61
C LEU A 154 -12.14 -0.92 3.12
N ALA A 155 -12.37 -1.02 4.43
CA ALA A 155 -13.03 -2.16 5.06
C ALA A 155 -14.47 -2.33 4.54
N LEU A 156 -15.24 -1.23 4.40
CA LEU A 156 -16.59 -1.29 3.84
C LEU A 156 -16.60 -1.74 2.37
N ILE A 157 -15.66 -1.25 1.55
CA ILE A 157 -15.52 -1.70 0.17
C ILE A 157 -15.22 -3.20 0.12
N PHE A 158 -14.26 -3.68 0.93
CA PHE A 158 -13.97 -5.11 1.00
C PHE A 158 -15.16 -5.94 1.44
N MET A 159 -15.87 -5.50 2.49
CA MET A 159 -17.07 -6.18 2.97
C MET A 159 -18.12 -6.29 1.86
N SER A 160 -18.28 -5.24 1.05
CA SER A 160 -19.21 -5.25 -0.08
C SER A 160 -18.89 -6.38 -1.09
N PHE A 161 -17.60 -6.64 -1.38
CA PHE A 161 -17.19 -7.73 -2.26
C PHE A 161 -17.23 -9.11 -1.59
N MET A 162 -16.91 -9.19 -0.29
CA MET A 162 -17.06 -10.42 0.48
C MET A 162 -18.51 -10.91 0.44
N MET A 163 -19.49 -10.01 0.52
CA MET A 163 -20.91 -10.40 0.42
C MET A 163 -21.26 -10.94 -0.96
N LEU A 164 -20.77 -10.32 -2.04
CA LEU A 164 -21.01 -10.77 -3.41
C LEU A 164 -20.46 -12.18 -3.67
N ILE A 165 -19.26 -12.46 -3.16
CA ILE A 165 -18.50 -13.70 -3.43
C ILE A 165 -18.90 -14.82 -2.46
N GLY A 166 -19.19 -14.47 -1.20
CA GLY A 166 -19.48 -15.44 -0.14
C GLY A 166 -18.25 -16.15 0.44
N SER A 167 -17.03 -15.70 0.11
CA SER A 167 -15.80 -16.21 0.69
C SER A 167 -14.79 -15.09 0.95
N PHE A 168 -13.81 -15.37 1.81
CA PHE A 168 -12.74 -14.44 2.23
C PHE A 168 -11.42 -14.67 1.51
N SER A 169 -11.37 -15.61 0.56
CA SER A 169 -10.15 -15.98 -0.13
C SER A 169 -9.94 -15.09 -1.37
N LEU A 170 -8.73 -14.58 -1.54
CA LEU A 170 -8.35 -13.81 -2.73
C LEU A 170 -8.32 -14.70 -4.00
N MET A 171 -8.21 -16.02 -3.85
CA MET A 171 -8.32 -16.96 -4.97
C MET A 171 -9.73 -17.06 -5.54
N ASP A 172 -10.77 -16.92 -4.71
CA ASP A 172 -12.14 -17.01 -5.21
C ASP A 172 -12.52 -15.75 -5.99
N LEU A 173 -11.97 -14.59 -5.64
CA LEU A 173 -12.10 -13.35 -6.46
C LEU A 173 -11.69 -13.58 -7.92
N PHE A 174 -10.59 -14.31 -8.13
CA PHE A 174 -10.13 -14.66 -9.48
C PHE A 174 -11.18 -15.51 -10.23
N LYS A 175 -11.77 -16.50 -9.56
CA LYS A 175 -12.79 -17.38 -10.16
C LYS A 175 -14.06 -16.60 -10.53
N PHE A 176 -14.50 -15.66 -9.69
CA PHE A 176 -15.67 -14.81 -9.96
C PHE A 176 -15.47 -13.89 -11.17
N GLN A 177 -14.24 -13.43 -11.41
CA GLN A 177 -13.94 -12.48 -12.49
C GLN A 177 -13.62 -13.15 -13.84
N LYS A 178 -13.90 -14.45 -14.00
CA LYS A 178 -13.62 -15.19 -15.24
C LYS A 178 -14.35 -14.64 -16.46
N PHE A 179 -15.60 -14.18 -16.29
CA PHE A 179 -16.43 -13.71 -17.40
C PHE A 179 -16.37 -12.20 -17.58
N ILE A 180 -16.61 -11.45 -16.50
CA ILE A 180 -16.61 -9.99 -16.51
C ILE A 180 -15.74 -9.50 -15.37
N TRP A 181 -14.89 -8.52 -15.67
CA TRP A 181 -14.09 -7.85 -14.64
C TRP A 181 -14.99 -7.07 -13.70
N LEU A 182 -14.71 -7.20 -12.41
CA LEU A 182 -15.49 -6.57 -11.36
C LEU A 182 -15.40 -5.04 -11.41
N PHE A 183 -14.39 -4.48 -12.09
CA PHE A 183 -14.32 -3.07 -12.48
C PHE A 183 -15.60 -2.56 -13.16
N PHE A 184 -16.13 -3.29 -14.15
CA PHE A 184 -17.32 -2.85 -14.90
C PHE A 184 -18.58 -2.88 -14.05
N LEU A 185 -18.67 -3.84 -13.12
CA LEU A 185 -19.81 -3.95 -12.21
C LEU A 185 -19.81 -2.84 -11.15
N SER A 186 -18.63 -2.32 -10.80
CA SER A 186 -18.43 -1.54 -9.58
C SER A 186 -17.56 -0.29 -9.78
N ILE A 187 -17.73 0.40 -10.91
CA ILE A 187 -16.90 1.57 -11.28
C ILE A 187 -16.76 2.58 -10.12
N PRO A 188 -17.84 2.98 -9.40
CA PRO A 188 -17.69 3.92 -8.30
C PRO A 188 -16.87 3.37 -7.13
N LEU A 189 -17.02 2.09 -6.79
CA LEU A 189 -16.21 1.45 -5.75
C LEU A 189 -14.74 1.33 -6.16
N ALA A 190 -14.47 1.04 -7.44
CA ALA A 190 -13.10 1.00 -7.96
C ALA A 190 -12.41 2.35 -7.83
N LEU A 191 -13.10 3.44 -8.17
CA LEU A 191 -12.55 4.79 -8.01
C LEU A 191 -12.35 5.17 -6.54
N ILE A 192 -13.31 4.86 -5.66
CA ILE A 192 -13.17 5.14 -4.22
C ILE A 192 -12.00 4.33 -3.65
N TRP A 193 -11.88 3.06 -4.00
CA TRP A 193 -10.76 2.21 -3.60
C TRP A 193 -9.42 2.79 -4.05
N PHE A 194 -9.33 3.25 -5.29
CA PHE A 194 -8.09 3.84 -5.80
C PHE A 194 -7.70 5.10 -5.02
N VAL A 195 -8.69 5.95 -4.68
CA VAL A 195 -8.44 7.14 -3.86
C VAL A 195 -8.13 6.78 -2.41
N SER A 196 -8.79 5.78 -1.81
CA SER A 196 -8.53 5.35 -0.44
C SER A 196 -7.15 4.70 -0.30
N SER A 197 -6.71 3.92 -1.29
CA SER A 197 -5.36 3.34 -1.31
C SER A 197 -4.26 4.39 -1.50
N LEU A 198 -4.51 5.46 -2.27
CA LEU A 198 -3.62 6.63 -2.31
C LEU A 198 -3.52 7.33 -0.94
N ALA A 199 -4.64 7.46 -0.24
CA ALA A 199 -4.68 8.10 1.07
C ALA A 199 -4.01 7.24 2.16
N GLU A 200 -4.17 5.91 2.13
CA GLU A 200 -3.54 5.01 3.10
C GLU A 200 -2.02 4.95 2.95
N THR A 201 -1.52 5.05 1.72
CA THR A 201 -0.07 5.09 1.43
C THR A 201 0.57 6.46 1.67
N ASN A 202 -0.18 7.42 2.25
CA ASN A 202 0.27 8.78 2.58
C ASN A 202 0.95 9.51 1.40
N ARG A 203 0.52 9.27 0.15
CA ARG A 203 1.12 9.91 -1.02
C ARG A 203 0.35 11.13 -1.50
N THR A 204 1.07 12.08 -2.11
CA THR A 204 0.50 13.27 -2.73
C THR A 204 -0.53 12.86 -3.78
N PRO A 205 -1.75 13.44 -3.75
CA PRO A 205 -2.12 14.71 -3.11
C PRO A 205 -2.56 14.63 -1.64
N PHE A 206 -2.52 13.45 -1.02
CA PHE A 206 -2.90 13.19 0.38
C PHE A 206 -1.69 12.99 1.30
N ASP A 207 -0.53 13.54 0.93
CA ASP A 207 0.67 13.51 1.75
C ASP A 207 0.68 14.68 2.74
N PHE A 208 -0.13 14.54 3.80
CA PHE A 208 -0.17 15.48 4.92
C PHE A 208 0.83 15.12 6.01
N ALA A 209 1.23 13.86 6.03
CA ALA A 209 2.18 13.30 6.97
C ALA A 209 3.60 13.84 6.72
N GLU A 210 3.99 14.07 5.47
CA GLU A 210 5.33 14.56 5.10
C GLU A 210 5.33 16.02 4.61
N GLY A 211 4.20 16.73 4.69
CA GLY A 211 3.96 18.01 4.04
C GLY A 211 5.13 19.02 4.15
N GLU A 212 6.01 19.04 3.15
CA GLU A 212 7.30 19.77 3.19
C GLU A 212 7.14 21.27 3.49
N SER A 213 6.05 21.86 3.02
CA SER A 213 5.74 23.28 3.18
C SER A 213 5.24 23.65 4.58
N GLU A 214 4.66 22.69 5.32
CA GLU A 214 4.02 22.93 6.62
C GLU A 214 4.83 22.32 7.78
N LEU A 215 5.44 21.16 7.57
CA LEU A 215 6.03 20.34 8.62
C LEU A 215 7.48 19.91 8.29
N VAL A 216 8.09 20.47 7.23
CA VAL A 216 9.43 20.14 6.68
C VAL A 216 9.53 18.71 6.15
N SER A 217 9.12 17.71 6.93
CA SER A 217 8.93 16.31 6.57
C SER A 217 8.03 15.52 7.58
N GLY A 218 7.43 16.21 8.58
CA GLY A 218 6.49 15.65 9.55
C GLY A 218 7.03 14.51 10.42
N PHE A 219 6.46 13.31 10.35
CA PHE A 219 6.77 12.23 11.32
C PHE A 219 8.18 11.64 11.15
N ASN A 220 8.80 11.78 9.98
CA ASN A 220 10.14 11.26 9.68
C ASN A 220 11.26 12.31 9.84
N VAL A 221 10.97 13.53 10.33
CA VAL A 221 11.92 14.66 10.42
C VAL A 221 13.22 14.30 11.13
N GLU A 222 13.13 13.51 12.21
CA GLU A 222 14.28 13.16 13.03
C GLU A 222 14.95 11.85 12.61
N TYR A 223 14.36 11.11 11.67
CA TYR A 223 14.93 9.86 11.19
C TYR A 223 16.03 10.13 10.18
N SER A 224 17.23 9.64 10.50
CA SER A 224 18.41 9.73 9.63
C SER A 224 18.75 8.38 9.00
N SER A 225 19.56 8.45 7.93
CA SER A 225 20.27 7.33 7.31
C SER A 225 19.44 6.04 7.16
N GLY A 226 19.74 5.01 7.95
CA GLY A 226 19.12 3.70 7.86
C GLY A 226 17.67 3.65 8.34
N GLY A 227 17.34 4.36 9.43
CA GLY A 227 15.96 4.40 9.94
C GLY A 227 15.00 5.04 8.95
N PHE A 228 15.45 6.13 8.32
CA PHE A 228 14.74 6.76 7.21
C PHE A 228 14.57 5.78 6.04
N ALA A 229 15.64 5.10 5.61
CA ALA A 229 15.58 4.16 4.50
C ALA A 229 14.52 3.05 4.70
N LEU A 230 14.40 2.52 5.92
CA LEU A 230 13.41 1.49 6.25
C LEU A 230 11.96 2.00 6.12
N ILE A 231 11.69 3.24 6.57
CA ILE A 231 10.36 3.87 6.41
C ILE A 231 10.03 4.02 4.92
N PHE A 232 10.95 4.56 4.10
CA PHE A 232 10.72 4.71 2.66
C PHE A 232 10.49 3.37 1.96
N LEU A 233 11.30 2.36 2.28
CA LEU A 233 11.10 1.01 1.74
C LEU A 233 9.73 0.45 2.12
N SER A 234 9.27 0.69 3.35
CA SER A 234 7.95 0.23 3.80
C SER A 234 6.81 0.90 3.03
N GLU A 235 6.84 2.21 2.82
CA GLU A 235 5.83 2.94 2.04
C GLU A 235 5.78 2.52 0.57
N TYR A 236 6.95 2.33 -0.07
CA TYR A 236 6.96 1.88 -1.46
C TYR A 236 6.51 0.43 -1.61
N SER A 237 6.80 -0.42 -0.61
CA SER A 237 6.28 -1.79 -0.61
C SER A 237 4.76 -1.83 -0.43
N SER A 238 4.18 -0.91 0.34
CA SER A 238 2.71 -0.79 0.47
C SER A 238 2.06 -0.23 -0.79
N ILE A 239 2.71 0.70 -1.52
CA ILE A 239 2.23 1.15 -2.85
C ILE A 239 2.13 -0.02 -3.82
N LEU A 240 3.19 -0.82 -3.96
CA LEU A 240 3.17 -1.99 -4.84
C LEU A 240 2.08 -2.98 -4.40
N PHE A 241 1.94 -3.21 -3.10
CA PHE A 241 0.95 -4.12 -2.56
C PHE A 241 -0.50 -3.64 -2.81
N MET A 242 -0.79 -2.35 -2.63
CA MET A 242 -2.10 -1.78 -2.93
C MET A 242 -2.44 -1.83 -4.43
N SER A 243 -1.45 -1.61 -5.29
CA SER A 243 -1.62 -1.75 -6.74
C SER A 243 -1.92 -3.20 -7.14
N MET A 244 -1.31 -4.16 -6.45
CA MET A 244 -1.58 -5.57 -6.59
C MET A 244 -3.02 -5.90 -6.17
N LEU A 245 -3.47 -5.42 -5.00
CA LEU A 245 -4.82 -5.70 -4.52
C LEU A 245 -5.88 -5.13 -5.47
N PHE A 246 -5.66 -3.94 -6.03
CA PHE A 246 -6.56 -3.39 -7.04
C PHE A 246 -6.66 -4.30 -8.28
N CYS A 247 -5.53 -4.81 -8.77
CA CYS A 247 -5.52 -5.78 -9.87
C CYS A 247 -6.33 -7.04 -9.57
N LEU A 248 -6.21 -7.58 -8.35
CA LEU A 248 -6.94 -8.77 -7.92
C LEU A 248 -8.44 -8.51 -7.75
N ILE A 249 -8.82 -7.39 -7.16
CA ILE A 249 -10.22 -7.07 -6.87
C ILE A 249 -10.98 -6.66 -8.14
N PHE A 250 -10.37 -5.87 -9.03
CA PHE A 250 -11.09 -5.23 -10.13
C PHE A 250 -10.72 -5.73 -11.53
N LEU A 251 -9.47 -6.15 -11.77
CA LEU A 251 -8.93 -6.39 -13.13
C LEU A 251 -8.69 -7.86 -13.46
N GLY A 252 -9.42 -8.77 -12.82
CA GLY A 252 -9.48 -10.19 -13.18
C GLY A 252 -8.32 -11.04 -12.69
N GLY A 253 -7.34 -10.49 -11.97
CA GLY A 253 -6.38 -11.25 -11.14
C GLY A 253 -5.67 -12.46 -11.76
N ASP A 254 -5.32 -12.44 -13.06
CA ASP A 254 -4.71 -13.60 -13.73
C ASP A 254 -3.22 -13.77 -13.41
N LEU A 255 -2.95 -14.33 -12.23
CA LEU A 255 -1.61 -14.45 -11.62
C LEU A 255 -0.57 -15.18 -12.47
N ILE A 256 -0.99 -16.07 -13.38
CA ILE A 256 -0.07 -16.85 -14.22
C ILE A 256 0.46 -16.01 -15.37
N SER A 257 -0.37 -15.12 -15.92
CA SER A 257 -0.01 -14.39 -17.12
C SER A 257 0.88 -13.19 -16.82
N LEU A 258 1.83 -12.94 -17.73
CA LEU A 258 2.67 -11.73 -17.71
C LEU A 258 1.82 -10.45 -17.74
N LEU A 259 0.59 -10.53 -18.24
CA LEU A 259 -0.35 -9.42 -18.29
C LEU A 259 -0.70 -8.91 -16.88
N PHE A 260 -0.76 -9.77 -15.86
CA PHE A 260 -1.02 -9.34 -14.49
C PHE A 260 0.08 -8.41 -13.97
N PHE A 261 1.35 -8.78 -14.17
CA PHE A 261 2.47 -7.94 -13.77
C PHE A 261 2.49 -6.60 -14.53
N LEU A 262 2.14 -6.60 -15.83
CA LEU A 262 1.99 -5.35 -16.60
C LEU A 262 0.87 -4.46 -16.05
N LYS A 263 -0.28 -5.04 -15.68
CA LYS A 263 -1.39 -4.31 -15.04
C LYS A 263 -0.97 -3.72 -13.68
N MET A 264 -0.23 -4.47 -12.87
CA MET A 264 0.29 -3.97 -11.58
C MET A 264 1.24 -2.79 -11.81
N VAL A 265 2.18 -2.90 -12.75
CA VAL A 265 3.09 -1.79 -13.09
C VAL A 265 2.29 -0.58 -13.60
N PHE A 266 1.27 -0.79 -14.43
CA PHE A 266 0.42 0.29 -14.93
C PHE A 266 -0.33 1.01 -13.79
N LEU A 267 -0.85 0.29 -12.80
CA LEU A 267 -1.47 0.90 -11.63
C LEU A 267 -0.46 1.65 -10.76
N SER A 268 0.73 1.09 -10.56
CA SER A 268 1.80 1.81 -9.86
C SER A 268 2.20 3.08 -10.60
N PHE A 269 2.17 3.07 -11.94
CA PHE A 269 2.36 4.26 -12.76
C PHE A 269 1.23 5.28 -12.57
N MET A 270 -0.03 4.84 -12.44
CA MET A 270 -1.16 5.73 -12.13
C MET A 270 -0.99 6.44 -10.78
N PHE A 271 -0.49 5.75 -9.74
CA PHE A 271 -0.15 6.38 -8.45
C PHE A 271 0.84 7.54 -8.64
N LEU A 272 1.88 7.31 -9.43
CA LEU A 272 2.93 8.30 -9.69
C LEU A 272 2.45 9.44 -10.59
N TRP A 273 1.56 9.15 -11.54
CA TRP A 273 1.00 10.16 -12.42
C TRP A 273 0.07 11.13 -11.66
N VAL A 274 -0.72 10.60 -10.72
CA VAL A 274 -1.55 11.40 -9.84
C VAL A 274 -0.72 12.39 -9.02
N ARG A 275 0.43 11.95 -8.47
CA ARG A 275 1.39 12.82 -7.77
C ARG A 275 1.89 13.98 -8.64
N GLY A 276 2.15 13.73 -9.91
CA GLY A 276 2.70 14.74 -10.82
C GLY A 276 1.69 15.77 -11.33
N THR A 277 0.39 15.51 -11.19
CA THR A 277 -0.67 16.32 -11.83
C THR A 277 -1.54 17.09 -10.84
N LEU A 278 -1.83 16.52 -9.68
CA LEU A 278 -2.80 17.11 -8.74
C LEU A 278 -2.12 17.97 -7.66
N PRO A 279 -2.73 19.12 -7.29
CA PRO A 279 -2.29 19.88 -6.12
C PRO A 279 -2.59 19.12 -4.84
N ARG A 280 -1.86 19.45 -3.76
CA ARG A 280 -2.15 18.93 -2.42
C ARG A 280 -3.55 19.34 -1.97
N TYR A 281 -4.28 18.42 -1.34
CA TYR A 281 -5.53 18.75 -0.68
C TYR A 281 -5.26 19.52 0.61
N ARG A 282 -6.31 20.07 1.24
CA ARG A 282 -6.28 20.50 2.64
C ARG A 282 -6.86 19.41 3.52
N TYR A 283 -6.31 19.22 4.73
CA TYR A 283 -6.72 18.18 5.68
C TYR A 283 -8.26 18.13 5.89
N ASP A 284 -8.90 19.28 6.11
CA ASP A 284 -10.36 19.35 6.30
C ASP A 284 -11.14 18.80 5.10
N LYS A 285 -10.70 19.11 3.87
CA LYS A 285 -11.36 18.64 2.64
C LYS A 285 -11.20 17.14 2.45
N LEU A 286 -10.03 16.59 2.82
CA LEU A 286 -9.78 15.15 2.82
C LEU A 286 -10.72 14.44 3.81
N MET A 287 -10.86 14.97 5.02
CA MET A 287 -11.78 14.40 6.01
C MET A 287 -13.24 14.48 5.55
N TYR A 288 -13.66 15.61 4.95
CA TYR A 288 -15.00 15.70 4.37
C TYR A 288 -15.21 14.72 3.21
N LEU A 289 -14.19 14.45 2.39
CA LEU A 289 -14.29 13.44 1.32
C LEU A 289 -14.57 12.06 1.89
N ALA A 290 -13.78 11.60 2.87
CA ALA A 290 -13.96 10.30 3.49
C ALA A 290 -15.35 10.15 4.14
N TRP A 291 -15.70 11.09 5.02
CA TRP A 291 -16.90 10.98 5.85
C TRP A 291 -18.20 11.34 5.13
N LYS A 292 -18.22 12.39 4.30
CA LYS A 292 -19.46 12.83 3.64
C LYS A 292 -19.71 12.17 2.29
N SER A 293 -18.68 11.68 1.60
CA SER A 293 -18.85 11.10 0.25
C SER A 293 -18.56 9.61 0.20
N PHE A 294 -17.40 9.15 0.67
CA PHE A 294 -17.00 7.74 0.51
C PHE A 294 -17.80 6.81 1.40
N LEU A 295 -18.03 7.20 2.65
CA LEU A 295 -18.79 6.38 3.59
C LEU A 295 -20.25 6.16 3.13
N PRO A 296 -21.04 7.17 2.73
CA PRO A 296 -22.39 6.94 2.22
C PRO A 296 -22.43 6.08 0.95
N ILE A 297 -21.50 6.29 0.01
CA ILE A 297 -21.46 5.51 -1.24
C ILE A 297 -21.12 4.05 -0.94
N SER A 298 -20.08 3.78 -0.14
CA SER A 298 -19.69 2.42 0.23
C SER A 298 -20.80 1.66 0.96
N LEU A 299 -21.52 2.32 1.88
CA LEU A 299 -22.68 1.72 2.56
C LEU A 299 -23.83 1.39 1.60
N ASN A 300 -24.17 2.30 0.69
CA ASN A 300 -25.23 2.05 -0.30
C ASN A 300 -24.91 0.83 -1.17
N TYR A 301 -23.65 0.67 -1.58
CA TYR A 301 -23.21 -0.49 -2.34
C TYR A 301 -23.24 -1.79 -1.54
N LEU A 302 -22.93 -1.74 -0.24
CA LEU A 302 -23.06 -2.90 0.64
C LEU A 302 -24.51 -3.38 0.68
N PHE A 303 -25.48 -2.48 0.87
CA PHE A 303 -26.90 -2.83 0.82
C PHE A 303 -27.34 -3.32 -0.57
N LEU A 304 -26.82 -2.73 -1.64
CA LEU A 304 -27.12 -3.15 -3.00
C LEU A 304 -26.63 -4.59 -3.26
N TYR A 305 -25.41 -4.95 -2.87
CA TYR A 305 -24.91 -6.32 -3.05
C TYR A 305 -25.62 -7.35 -2.16
N LEU A 306 -26.01 -6.95 -0.94
CA LEU A 306 -26.91 -7.76 -0.11
C LEU A 306 -28.22 -8.04 -0.84
N GLY A 307 -28.88 -6.99 -1.33
CA GLY A 307 -30.15 -7.09 -2.06
C GLY A 307 -30.03 -7.96 -3.31
N LEU A 308 -28.97 -7.79 -4.11
CA LEU A 308 -28.71 -8.62 -5.29
C LEU A 308 -28.54 -10.10 -4.94
N LYS A 309 -27.84 -10.41 -3.84
CA LYS A 309 -27.68 -11.80 -3.39
C LYS A 309 -28.99 -12.42 -2.95
N PHE A 310 -29.82 -11.67 -2.22
CA PHE A 310 -31.16 -12.13 -1.84
C PHE A 310 -32.05 -12.35 -3.05
N LEU A 311 -32.03 -11.45 -4.04
CA LEU A 311 -32.77 -11.61 -5.29
C LEU A 311 -32.33 -12.87 -6.04
N TYR A 312 -31.03 -13.09 -6.17
CA TYR A 312 -30.49 -14.30 -6.81
C TYR A 312 -30.91 -15.58 -6.07
N PHE A 313 -30.87 -15.57 -4.73
CA PHE A 313 -31.33 -16.70 -3.93
C PHE A 313 -32.83 -16.96 -4.11
N SER A 314 -33.67 -15.91 -4.16
CA SER A 314 -35.11 -16.05 -4.40
C SER A 314 -35.47 -16.53 -5.80
N LEU A 315 -34.61 -16.29 -6.80
CA LEU A 315 -34.79 -16.79 -8.16
C LEU A 315 -34.32 -18.24 -8.33
N LEU A 316 -33.47 -18.73 -7.42
CA LEU A 316 -32.94 -20.10 -7.42
C LEU A 316 -33.86 -21.09 -6.69
N ILE A 317 -34.64 -20.61 -5.71
CA ILE A 317 -35.68 -21.39 -5.01
C ILE A 317 -36.93 -21.43 -5.87
#